data_AF-A0A8T3PYP5-F1
#
_entry.id   AF-A0A8T3PYP5-F1
#
_cell.length_a   1.000
_cell.length_b   1.000
_cell.length_c   1.000
_cell.angle_alpha   90.00
_cell.angle_beta   90.00
_cell.angle_gamma   90.00
#
_symmetry.space_group_name_H-M   'P 1'
#
loop_
_entity.id
_entity.type
_entity.pdbx_description
1 polymer ?
#
loop_
_entity_poly.entity_id
_entity_poly.type
_entity_poly.pdbx_seq_one_letter_code
_entity_poly.pdbx_strand_id
1 'polypeptide(L)'
;MTLARDTAPKARRIQLDALRRLDGPARLEIACQMSDEARLISKAGIRHRHPEWTSEQVHRALMELLLGRETAQKALGPRATPA
;
A
#
# COMPACT_ATOMS: atom_id res chain seq x y z
N MET A 1 13.47 -5.79 18.53
CA MET A 1 12.09 -5.80 18.00
C MET A 1 11.12 -5.58 19.15
N THR A 2 10.49 -4.40 19.22
CA THR A 2 9.53 -4.06 20.28
C THR A 2 8.27 -4.92 20.17
N LEU A 3 7.78 -5.47 21.29
CA LEU A 3 6.48 -6.15 21.31
C LEU A 3 5.37 -5.12 21.00
N ALA A 4 4.42 -5.50 20.13
CA ALA A 4 3.23 -4.71 19.88
C ALA A 4 2.42 -4.63 21.19
N ARG A 5 2.05 -3.42 21.61
CA ARG A 5 1.36 -3.17 22.89
C ARG A 5 -0.12 -3.55 22.86
N ASP A 6 -0.73 -3.61 21.68
CA ASP A 6 -2.14 -3.97 21.48
C ASP A 6 -2.37 -5.47 21.19
N THR A 7 -1.29 -6.26 21.10
CA THR A 7 -1.34 -7.65 20.67
C THR A 7 -0.78 -8.54 21.78
N ALA A 8 -1.64 -9.35 22.39
CA ALA A 8 -1.22 -10.30 23.42
C ALA A 8 -0.12 -11.25 22.89
N PRO A 9 0.91 -11.61 23.69
CA PRO A 9 1.99 -12.49 23.25
C PRO A 9 1.51 -13.82 22.65
N LYS A 10 0.42 -14.39 23.19
CA LYS A 10 -0.21 -15.61 22.66
C LYS A 10 -0.77 -15.41 21.26
N ALA A 11 -1.47 -14.30 21.00
CA ALA A 11 -2.01 -13.98 19.68
C ALA A 11 -0.89 -13.80 18.65
N ARG A 12 0.18 -13.08 19.03
CA ARG A 12 1.38 -12.94 18.19
C ARG A 12 2.03 -14.29 17.85
N ARG A 13 2.10 -15.21 18.81
CA ARG A 13 2.63 -16.55 18.58
C ARG A 13 1.79 -17.31 17.54
N ILE A 14 0.47 -17.34 17.73
CA ILE A 14 -0.47 -17.99 16.81
C ILE A 14 -0.34 -17.41 15.39
N GLN A 15 -0.31 -16.08 15.27
CA GLN A 15 -0.14 -15.41 13.98
C GLN A 15 1.16 -15.82 13.29
N LEU A 16 2.29 -15.80 14.00
CA LEU A 16 3.58 -16.19 13.43
C LEU A 16 3.62 -17.65 13.01
N ASP A 17 3.03 -18.55 13.81
CA ASP A 17 3.01 -19.97 13.49
C ASP A 17 2.11 -20.26 12.29
N ALA A 18 0.97 -19.58 12.16
CA ALA A 18 0.13 -19.63 10.96
C ALA A 18 0.89 -19.13 9.72
N LEU A 19 1.55 -17.98 9.83
CA LEU A 19 2.35 -17.42 8.73
C LEU A 19 3.50 -18.34 8.32
N ARG A 20 4.14 -19.06 9.25
CA ARG A 20 5.23 -20.01 8.95
C ARG A 20 4.75 -21.28 8.25
N ARG A 21 3.48 -21.66 8.43
CA ARG A 21 2.88 -22.86 7.80
C ARG A 21 2.49 -22.64 6.34
N LEU A 22 2.41 -21.39 5.89
CA LEU A 22 2.14 -21.07 4.49
C LEU A 22 3.31 -21.52 3.61
N ASP A 23 2.99 -22.21 2.53
CA ASP A 23 3.94 -22.48 1.45
C ASP A 23 4.30 -21.19 0.68
N GLY A 24 5.29 -21.28 -0.20
CA GLY A 24 5.77 -20.14 -0.98
C GLY A 24 4.67 -19.46 -1.79
N PRO A 25 3.92 -20.20 -2.63
CA PRO A 25 2.85 -19.65 -3.45
C PRO A 25 1.72 -18.98 -2.64
N ALA A 26 1.19 -19.64 -1.61
CA ALA A 26 0.11 -19.07 -0.79
C ALA A 26 0.57 -17.80 -0.06
N ARG A 27 1.82 -17.76 0.39
CA ARG A 27 2.39 -16.54 0.97
C ARG A 27 2.43 -15.39 -0.04
N LEU A 28 2.82 -15.67 -1.29
CA LEU A 28 2.89 -14.66 -2.33
C LEU A 28 1.50 -14.13 -2.69
N GLU A 29 0.51 -15.01 -2.81
CA GLU A 29 -0.87 -14.65 -3.08
C GLU A 29 -1.43 -13.68 -2.02
N ILE A 30 -1.25 -14.01 -0.74
CA ILE A 30 -1.65 -13.14 0.37
C ILE A 30 -0.91 -11.80 0.31
N ALA A 31 0.40 -11.79 0.02
CA ALA A 31 1.17 -10.57 -0.09
C ALA A 31 0.69 -9.66 -1.24
N CYS A 32 0.33 -10.25 -2.39
CA CYS A 32 -0.27 -9.53 -3.51
C CYS A 32 -1.62 -8.91 -3.11
N GLN A 33 -2.50 -9.70 -2.49
CA GLN A 33 -3.81 -9.22 -2.04
C GLN A 33 -3.66 -8.06 -1.04
N MET A 34 -2.81 -8.22 -0.02
CA MET A 34 -2.54 -7.16 0.97
C MET A 34 -1.99 -5.89 0.31
N SER A 35 -1.17 -6.04 -0.73
CA SER A 35 -0.63 -4.91 -1.49
C SER A 35 -1.72 -4.16 -2.26
N ASP A 36 -2.70 -4.88 -2.83
CA ASP A 36 -3.85 -4.27 -3.49
C ASP A 36 -4.75 -3.52 -2.50
N GLU A 37 -5.04 -4.13 -1.35
CA GLU A 37 -5.83 -3.50 -0.29
C GLU A 37 -5.15 -2.24 0.25
N ALA A 38 -3.84 -2.29 0.50
CA ALA A 38 -3.07 -1.12 0.92
C ALA A 38 -3.13 0.01 -0.11
N ARG A 39 -3.07 -0.30 -1.41
CA ARG A 39 -3.23 0.70 -2.49
C ARG A 39 -4.64 1.29 -2.49
N LEU A 40 -5.68 0.51 -2.26
CA LEU A 40 -7.07 0.99 -2.19
C LEU A 40 -7.27 1.96 -1.02
N ILE A 41 -6.83 1.57 0.17
CA ILE A 41 -6.90 2.40 1.38
C ILE A 41 -6.12 3.70 1.18
N SER A 42 -4.92 3.62 0.60
CA SER A 42 -4.09 4.80 0.31
C SER A 42 -4.79 5.76 -0.67
N LYS A 43 -5.42 5.24 -1.75
CA LYS A 43 -6.20 6.06 -2.68
C LYS A 43 -7.39 6.74 -2.00
N ALA A 44 -8.09 6.03 -1.11
CA ALA A 44 -9.19 6.61 -0.34
C ALA A 44 -8.70 7.74 0.56
N GLY A 45 -7.58 7.55 1.26
CA GLY A 45 -6.97 8.60 2.08
C GLY A 45 -6.43 9.80 1.29
N ILE A 46 -5.98 9.59 0.05
CA ILE A 46 -5.61 10.70 -0.85
C ILE A 46 -6.86 11.48 -1.27
N ARG A 47 -7.91 10.79 -1.73
CA ARG A 47 -9.20 11.43 -2.11
C ARG A 47 -9.83 12.19 -0.97
N HIS A 48 -9.75 11.66 0.26
CA HIS A 48 -10.29 12.33 1.43
C HIS A 48 -9.60 13.68 1.70
N ARG A 49 -8.30 13.77 1.46
CA ARG A 49 -7.52 15.01 1.63
C ARG A 49 -7.61 15.96 0.43
N HIS A 50 -7.91 15.42 -0.75
CA HIS A 50 -8.01 16.15 -2.01
C HIS A 50 -9.30 15.75 -2.76
N PRO A 51 -10.48 16.15 -2.25
CA PRO A 51 -11.77 15.75 -2.82
C PRO A 51 -11.98 16.24 -4.26
N GLU A 52 -11.27 17.30 -4.68
CA GLU A 52 -11.31 17.87 -6.02
C GLU A 52 -10.45 17.13 -7.05
N TRP A 53 -9.58 16.20 -6.61
CA TRP A 53 -8.68 15.50 -7.53
C TRP A 53 -9.39 14.44 -8.36
N THR A 54 -9.03 14.40 -9.64
CA THR A 54 -9.44 13.34 -10.56
C THR A 54 -8.81 11.99 -10.16
N SER A 55 -9.38 10.89 -10.66
CA SER A 55 -8.80 9.56 -10.44
C SER A 55 -7.36 9.43 -10.95
N GLU A 56 -6.99 10.16 -12.01
CA GLU A 56 -5.62 10.18 -12.54
C GLU A 56 -4.66 10.92 -11.60
N GLN A 57 -5.08 12.07 -11.06
CA GLN A 57 -4.28 12.82 -10.07
C GLN A 57 -4.07 11.99 -8.79
N VAL A 58 -5.11 11.29 -8.32
CA VAL A 58 -5.01 10.36 -7.18
C VAL A 58 -4.05 9.20 -7.50
N HIS A 59 -4.15 8.62 -8.69
CA HIS A 59 -3.26 7.54 -9.11
C HIS A 59 -1.79 7.99 -9.17
N ARG A 60 -1.52 9.16 -9.77
CA ARG A 60 -0.18 9.75 -9.84
C ARG A 60 0.37 10.03 -8.45
N ALA A 61 -0.42 10.60 -7.54
CA ALA A 61 -0.01 10.83 -6.16
C ALA A 61 0.33 9.54 -5.42
N LEU A 62 -0.43 8.45 -5.65
CA LEU A 62 -0.07 7.14 -5.12
C LEU A 62 1.27 6.64 -5.68
N MET A 63 1.53 6.80 -6.97
CA MET A 63 2.80 6.37 -7.57
C MET A 63 3.98 7.17 -7.04
N GLU A 64 3.82 8.49 -6.86
CA GLU A 64 4.85 9.34 -6.26
C GLU A 64 5.15 8.94 -4.80
N LEU A 65 4.14 8.48 -4.05
CA LEU A 65 4.31 7.96 -2.69
C LEU A 65 5.06 6.61 -2.67
N LEU A 66 4.75 5.70 -3.59
CA LEU A 66 5.32 4.34 -3.60
C LEU A 66 6.72 4.26 -4.22
N LEU A 67 6.95 5.00 -5.31
CA LEU A 67 8.17 4.90 -6.11
C LEU A 67 9.13 6.08 -5.90
N GLY A 68 8.65 7.13 -5.23
CA GLY A 68 9.28 8.44 -5.25
C GLY A 68 8.93 9.23 -6.51
N ARG A 69 9.05 10.55 -6.42
CA ARG A 69 8.60 11.48 -7.47
C ARG A 69 9.31 11.27 -8.81
N GLU A 70 10.62 11.09 -8.79
CA GLU A 70 11.43 10.93 -10.00
C GLU A 70 11.02 9.67 -10.78
N THR A 71 10.98 8.52 -10.09
CA THR A 71 10.61 7.23 -10.69
C THR A 71 9.16 7.25 -11.19
N ALA A 72 8.24 7.83 -10.42
CA ALA A 72 6.85 7.96 -10.82
C ALA A 72 6.71 8.84 -12.08
N GLN A 73 7.49 9.91 -12.20
CA GLN A 73 7.48 10.76 -13.39
C GLN A 73 8.04 10.04 -14.63
N LYS A 74 9.09 9.22 -14.47
CA LYS A 74 9.60 8.38 -15.58
C LYS A 74 8.55 7.37 -16.05
N ALA A 75 7.78 6.78 -15.13
CA ALA A 75 6.76 5.78 -15.46
C ALA A 75 5.47 6.36 -16.03
N LEU A 76 5.00 7.50 -15.51
CA LEU A 76 3.71 8.11 -15.88
C LEU A 76 3.83 9.27 -16.87
N GLY A 77 5.05 9.70 -17.21
CA GLY A 77 5.31 10.93 -17.96
C GLY A 77 5.19 12.21 -17.10
N PRO A 78 5.41 13.40 -17.68
CA PRO A 78 5.29 14.67 -16.97
C PRO A 78 3.86 14.92 -16.50
N ARG A 79 3.71 15.70 -15.41
CA ARG A 79 2.40 16.15 -14.95
C ARG A 79 1.87 17.16 -15.96
N ALA A 80 0.66 16.96 -16.47
CA ALA A 80 0.02 17.97 -17.31
C ALA A 80 -0.07 19.28 -16.51
N THR A 81 0.42 20.37 -17.08
CA THR A 81 0.25 21.71 -16.52
C THR A 81 -1.23 22.07 -16.69
N PRO A 82 -1.94 22.49 -15.63
CA PRO A 82 -3.27 23.07 -15.84
C PRO A 82 -3.13 24.33 -16.69
N ALA A 83 -4.01 24.46 -17.70
CA ALA A 83 -4.12 25.65 -18.54
C ALA A 83 -4.63 26.87 -17.75
#